data_AF-A0AAF0V5F4-F1
#
_entry.id   AF-A0AAF0V5F4-F1
#
_cell.length_a   1.000
_cell.length_b   1.000
_cell.length_c   1.000
_cell.angle_alpha   90.00
_cell.angle_beta   90.00
_cell.angle_gamma   90.00
#
_symmetry.space_group_name_H-M   'P 1'
#
loop_
_entity.id
_entity.type
_entity.pdbx_description
1 polymer ?
#
loop_
_entity_poly.entity_id
_entity_poly.type
_entity_poly.pdbx_seq_one_letter_code
_entity_poly.pdbx_strand_id
1 'polypeptide(L)'
;MFEREAKLVDREDRISELPVHIIHHILCYCTKLNLKEAARSCILSKRWYYCWISRPHLIFDQFEGNKYMPLEKYVKLVDRSLRSHIEKNLHLELLILGYRDEELDSHLDTWIELAVKLNVTLLGISLPLLRSLPDAIYAAKKLTVLWLCRCKFEFDISTTCIRFCCLRDLSLYDVHISDDQLQRLIERSPYIRNLTLQNCQGISKLHVFGLVYLEDLAAQYSKFDSVIVQAPNLRCFTYAEHEDNFLPREIAILDGYNTLQTLKLTGANITDQQFRDLSYKFPNISELNLTECYKLKNIEIQSEKLKIFTLLKLKSLEKVTVQAPNLLEFDFVGDKMPFSSMDPSSLERAQLVFSSPSTNFGSVDSSWYTNLHHFVQKFNYSKGLILAIFCRKTKNIIIYENPREIVIPPSHDVVIFIAPILRVESIIGSLMRYCPRIMSIIPCTNSKVLQVISCFTWKSFQ
;
A
#
# COMPACT_ATOMS: atom_id res chain seq x y z
N MET A 1 -18.66 -59.84 -38.72
CA MET A 1 -19.49 -59.12 -37.73
C MET A 1 -18.66 -59.06 -36.45
N PHE A 2 -17.85 -58.01 -36.30
CA PHE A 2 -16.98 -57.81 -35.13
C PHE A 2 -17.44 -56.53 -34.44
N GLU A 3 -18.03 -56.69 -33.26
CA GLU A 3 -18.33 -55.61 -32.33
C GLU A 3 -17.01 -54.95 -31.90
N ARG A 4 -16.91 -53.63 -32.08
CA ARG A 4 -15.90 -52.82 -31.41
C ARG A 4 -16.46 -52.42 -30.05
N GLU A 5 -16.06 -53.14 -29.01
CA GLU A 5 -16.12 -52.64 -27.65
C GLU A 5 -15.22 -51.39 -27.54
N ALA A 6 -15.83 -50.22 -27.48
CA ALA A 6 -15.13 -49.01 -27.07
C ALA A 6 -14.88 -49.09 -25.56
N LYS A 7 -13.65 -49.47 -25.17
CA LYS A 7 -13.16 -49.28 -23.79
C LYS A 7 -13.24 -47.79 -23.44
N LEU A 8 -14.17 -47.43 -22.56
CA LEU A 8 -14.15 -46.18 -21.83
C LEU A 8 -12.84 -46.16 -21.03
N VAL A 9 -11.87 -45.37 -21.47
CA VAL A 9 -10.70 -45.04 -20.66
C VAL A 9 -11.22 -44.23 -19.49
N ASP A 10 -11.28 -44.87 -18.32
CA ASP A 10 -11.57 -44.22 -17.05
C ASP A 10 -10.52 -43.11 -16.85
N ARG A 11 -10.92 -41.86 -17.06
CA ARG A 11 -10.05 -40.73 -16.75
C ARG A 11 -10.02 -40.62 -15.24
N GLU A 12 -9.00 -41.20 -14.62
CA GLU A 12 -8.79 -41.13 -13.16
C GLU A 12 -9.01 -39.71 -12.65
N ASP A 13 -9.97 -39.53 -11.74
CA ASP A 13 -10.29 -38.25 -11.11
C ASP A 13 -9.28 -37.94 -9.99
N ARG A 14 -8.09 -37.55 -10.42
CA ARG A 14 -6.95 -37.22 -9.54
C ARG A 14 -7.22 -36.02 -8.63
N ILE A 15 -8.21 -35.16 -8.96
CA ILE A 15 -8.53 -33.96 -8.18
C ILE A 15 -9.41 -34.33 -6.99
N SER A 16 -10.36 -35.25 -7.16
CA SER A 16 -11.18 -35.76 -6.06
C SER A 16 -10.40 -36.63 -5.07
N GLU A 17 -9.30 -37.23 -5.51
CA GLU A 17 -8.45 -38.11 -4.68
C GLU A 17 -7.43 -37.35 -3.82
N LEU A 18 -7.27 -36.04 -3.99
CA LEU A 18 -6.29 -35.25 -3.25
C LEU A 18 -6.43 -35.42 -1.72
N PRO A 19 -5.32 -35.51 -0.96
CA PRO A 19 -5.36 -35.52 0.49
C PRO A 19 -6.09 -34.28 1.05
N VAL A 20 -6.84 -34.45 2.15
CA VAL A 20 -7.64 -33.37 2.77
C VAL A 20 -6.79 -32.13 3.05
N HIS A 21 -5.57 -32.30 3.56
CA HIS A 21 -4.67 -31.18 3.87
C HIS A 21 -4.25 -30.39 2.61
N ILE A 22 -4.11 -31.06 1.46
CA ILE A 22 -3.82 -30.39 0.18
C ILE A 22 -5.05 -29.62 -0.31
N ILE A 23 -6.24 -30.21 -0.20
CA ILE A 23 -7.48 -29.51 -0.57
C ILE A 23 -7.67 -28.28 0.32
N HIS A 24 -7.44 -28.38 1.63
CA HIS A 24 -7.46 -27.22 2.53
C HIS A 24 -6.44 -26.17 2.13
N HIS A 25 -5.20 -26.55 1.80
CA HIS A 25 -4.18 -25.61 1.34
C HIS A 25 -4.62 -24.87 0.07
N ILE A 26 -5.15 -25.59 -0.93
CA ILE A 26 -5.70 -25.01 -2.15
C ILE A 26 -6.86 -24.06 -1.83
N LEU A 27 -7.82 -24.50 -1.00
CA LEU A 27 -8.97 -23.70 -0.61
C LEU A 27 -8.56 -22.43 0.15
N CYS A 28 -7.56 -22.49 1.03
CA CYS A 28 -7.03 -21.34 1.75
C CYS A 28 -6.42 -20.31 0.79
N TYR A 29 -5.60 -20.77 -0.16
CA TYR A 29 -5.02 -19.90 -1.18
C TYR A 29 -6.11 -19.28 -2.07
N CYS A 30 -7.03 -20.09 -2.58
CA CYS A 30 -8.14 -19.63 -3.41
C CYS A 30 -9.07 -18.69 -2.65
N THR A 31 -9.34 -18.92 -1.36
CA THR A 31 -10.20 -18.06 -0.52
C THR A 31 -9.63 -16.65 -0.36
N LYS A 32 -8.31 -16.53 -0.27
CA LYS A 32 -7.63 -15.22 -0.21
C LYS A 32 -7.70 -14.45 -1.54
N LEU A 33 -7.73 -15.14 -2.67
CA LEU A 33 -7.78 -14.53 -4.00
C LEU A 33 -9.21 -14.27 -4.48
N ASN A 34 -10.09 -15.26 -4.33
CA ASN A 34 -11.47 -15.25 -4.80
C ASN A 34 -12.32 -16.28 -4.03
N LEU A 35 -12.99 -15.82 -2.97
CA LEU A 35 -13.87 -16.64 -2.11
C LEU A 35 -14.94 -17.38 -2.91
N LYS A 36 -15.51 -16.76 -3.95
CA LYS A 36 -16.57 -17.34 -4.76
C LYS A 36 -16.09 -18.53 -5.58
N GLU A 37 -14.95 -18.40 -6.27
CA GLU A 37 -14.38 -19.51 -7.03
C GLU A 37 -13.92 -20.64 -6.10
N ALA A 38 -13.40 -20.30 -4.92
CA ALA A 38 -13.12 -21.29 -3.88
C ALA A 38 -14.41 -22.02 -3.44
N ALA A 39 -15.52 -21.32 -3.24
CA ALA A 39 -16.81 -21.95 -2.90
C ALA A 39 -17.33 -22.86 -4.02
N ARG A 40 -17.15 -22.46 -5.30
CA ARG A 40 -17.60 -23.25 -6.45
C ARG A 40 -16.87 -24.58 -6.55
N SER A 41 -15.64 -24.68 -6.08
CA SER A 41 -14.90 -25.95 -6.04
C SER A 41 -15.60 -27.05 -5.23
N CYS A 42 -16.56 -26.70 -4.36
CA CYS A 42 -17.41 -27.67 -3.66
C CYS A 42 -18.15 -28.64 -4.58
N ILE A 43 -18.44 -28.24 -5.82
CA ILE A 43 -19.18 -29.08 -6.77
C ILE A 43 -18.32 -30.20 -7.36
N LEU A 44 -16.99 -30.13 -7.18
CA LEU A 44 -16.05 -31.11 -7.74
C LEU A 44 -16.27 -32.50 -7.13
N SER A 45 -16.44 -32.57 -5.81
CA SER A 45 -16.86 -33.81 -5.13
C SER A 45 -17.32 -33.56 -3.70
N LYS A 46 -17.93 -34.60 -3.09
CA LYS A 46 -18.32 -34.59 -1.67
C LYS A 46 -17.15 -34.25 -0.75
N ARG A 47 -15.92 -34.64 -1.12
CA ARG A 47 -14.70 -34.37 -0.35
C ARG A 47 -14.34 -32.89 -0.37
N TRP A 48 -14.44 -32.25 -1.53
CA TRP A 48 -14.22 -30.81 -1.67
C TRP A 48 -15.27 -30.00 -0.91
N TYR A 49 -16.54 -30.39 -1.00
CA TYR A 49 -17.60 -29.82 -0.17
C TYR A 49 -17.30 -29.95 1.33
N TYR A 50 -16.87 -31.13 1.79
CA TYR A 50 -16.46 -31.35 3.18
C TYR A 50 -15.28 -30.46 3.60
N CYS A 51 -14.27 -30.34 2.74
CA CYS A 51 -13.11 -29.49 3.02
C CYS A 51 -13.49 -28.00 3.08
N TRP A 52 -14.45 -27.57 2.26
CA TRP A 52 -14.97 -26.20 2.28
C TRP A 52 -15.71 -25.85 3.57
N ILE A 53 -16.58 -26.74 4.05
CA ILE A 53 -17.32 -26.50 5.30
C ILE A 53 -16.42 -26.60 6.54
N SER A 54 -15.27 -27.28 6.44
CA SER A 54 -14.29 -27.45 7.51
C SER A 54 -13.02 -26.62 7.34
N ARG A 55 -13.06 -25.61 6.45
CA ARG A 55 -11.88 -24.82 6.12
C ARG A 55 -11.46 -23.95 7.31
N PRO A 56 -10.16 -23.80 7.56
CA PRO A 56 -9.67 -23.00 8.68
C PRO A 56 -9.76 -21.48 8.47
N HIS A 57 -10.12 -21.03 7.25
CA HIS A 57 -10.22 -19.61 6.90
C HIS A 57 -11.66 -19.22 6.61
N LEU A 58 -12.26 -18.47 7.53
CA LEU A 58 -13.62 -17.97 7.41
C LEU A 58 -13.59 -16.46 7.15
N ILE A 59 -14.01 -16.06 5.95
CA ILE A 59 -14.15 -14.65 5.55
C ILE A 59 -15.61 -14.42 5.24
N PHE A 60 -16.20 -13.47 5.95
CA PHE A 60 -17.58 -13.05 5.75
C PHE A 60 -17.61 -11.54 5.52
N ASP A 61 -18.14 -11.16 4.37
CA ASP A 61 -18.40 -9.78 4.00
C ASP A 61 -19.86 -9.68 3.56
N GLN A 62 -20.63 -8.85 4.26
CA GLN A 62 -22.03 -8.61 3.94
C GLN A 62 -22.19 -7.88 2.58
N PHE A 63 -21.16 -7.16 2.13
CA PHE A 63 -21.14 -6.38 0.90
C PHE A 63 -20.03 -6.88 -0.03
N GLU A 64 -20.22 -8.08 -0.61
CA GLU A 64 -19.31 -8.60 -1.63
C GLU A 64 -19.49 -7.81 -2.96
N GLY A 65 -18.71 -6.75 -3.12
CA GLY A 65 -18.80 -5.82 -4.25
C GLY A 65 -20.09 -4.98 -4.20
N ASN A 66 -20.91 -5.05 -5.25
CA ASN A 66 -22.19 -4.31 -5.33
C ASN A 66 -23.39 -5.12 -4.79
N LYS A 67 -23.16 -6.31 -4.22
CA LYS A 67 -24.24 -7.19 -3.76
C LYS A 67 -24.39 -7.13 -2.25
N TYR A 68 -25.60 -6.80 -1.80
CA TYR A 68 -25.98 -6.82 -0.40
C TYR A 68 -26.55 -8.18 0.01
N MET A 69 -26.04 -8.74 1.11
CA MET A 69 -26.65 -9.90 1.76
C MET A 69 -27.57 -9.44 2.90
N PRO A 70 -28.86 -9.85 2.91
CA PRO A 70 -29.77 -9.53 4.01
C PRO A 70 -29.21 -9.99 5.35
N LEU A 71 -29.36 -9.17 6.38
CA LEU A 71 -28.80 -9.38 7.72
C LEU A 71 -29.06 -10.79 8.26
N GLU A 72 -30.32 -11.25 8.25
CA GLU A 72 -30.66 -12.58 8.75
C GLU A 72 -29.88 -13.71 8.06
N LYS A 73 -29.66 -13.57 6.75
CA LYS A 73 -28.93 -14.58 5.97
C LYS A 73 -27.45 -14.55 6.32
N TYR A 74 -26.90 -13.36 6.52
CA TYR A 74 -25.53 -13.17 6.98
C TYR A 74 -25.32 -13.78 8.37
N VAL A 75 -26.17 -13.42 9.34
CA VAL A 75 -26.16 -13.99 10.71
C VAL A 75 -26.22 -15.51 10.66
N LYS A 76 -27.22 -16.08 9.97
CA LYS A 76 -27.39 -17.53 9.85
C LYS A 76 -26.17 -18.22 9.24
N LEU A 77 -25.48 -17.57 8.30
CA LEU A 77 -24.27 -18.09 7.67
C LEU A 77 -23.08 -18.11 8.64
N VAL A 78 -22.84 -17.00 9.34
CA VAL A 78 -21.73 -16.88 10.30
C VAL A 78 -21.96 -17.84 11.48
N ASP A 79 -23.16 -17.81 12.08
CA ASP A 79 -23.54 -18.70 13.19
C ASP A 79 -23.36 -20.16 12.83
N ARG A 80 -23.90 -20.60 11.69
CA ARG A 80 -23.76 -22.00 11.25
C ARG A 80 -22.30 -22.40 11.08
N SER A 81 -21.49 -21.51 10.55
CA SER A 81 -20.08 -21.78 10.29
C SER A 81 -19.28 -21.89 11.59
N LEU A 82 -19.43 -20.94 12.51
CA LEU A 82 -18.74 -20.96 13.81
C LEU A 82 -19.22 -22.11 14.69
N ARG A 83 -20.54 -22.37 14.76
CA ARG A 83 -21.09 -23.53 15.49
C ARG A 83 -20.53 -24.84 14.96
N SER A 84 -20.47 -25.02 13.64
CA SER A 84 -19.88 -26.22 13.06
C SER A 84 -18.40 -26.39 13.42
N HIS A 85 -17.64 -25.32 13.64
CA HIS A 85 -16.24 -25.43 14.08
C HIS A 85 -16.13 -25.87 15.53
N ILE A 86 -17.05 -25.41 16.38
CA ILE A 86 -17.11 -25.79 17.79
C ILE A 86 -17.56 -27.24 17.93
N GLU A 87 -18.70 -27.60 17.32
CA GLU A 87 -19.32 -28.93 17.45
C GLU A 87 -18.41 -30.04 16.92
N LYS A 88 -17.66 -29.76 15.85
CA LYS A 88 -16.76 -30.74 15.22
C LYS A 88 -15.29 -30.58 15.64
N ASN A 89 -15.00 -29.68 16.60
CA ASN A 89 -13.65 -29.36 17.06
C ASN A 89 -12.67 -29.07 15.90
N LEU A 90 -13.10 -28.24 14.96
CA LEU A 90 -12.31 -27.87 13.79
C LEU A 90 -11.40 -26.69 14.12
N HIS A 91 -10.19 -26.72 13.56
CA HIS A 91 -9.26 -25.60 13.69
C HIS A 91 -9.78 -24.38 12.91
N LEU A 92 -9.89 -23.25 13.60
CA LEU A 92 -10.14 -21.95 12.99
C LEU A 92 -8.85 -21.11 13.08
N GLU A 93 -8.21 -20.90 11.95
CA GLU A 93 -6.97 -20.12 11.86
C GLU A 93 -7.27 -18.63 11.69
N LEU A 94 -8.25 -18.32 10.83
CA LEU A 94 -8.56 -16.98 10.38
C LEU A 94 -10.07 -16.74 10.41
N LEU A 95 -10.46 -15.62 11.02
CA LEU A 95 -11.82 -15.09 10.97
C LEU A 95 -11.81 -13.61 10.55
N ILE A 96 -12.48 -13.28 9.46
CA ILE A 96 -12.72 -11.89 9.03
C ILE A 96 -14.23 -11.66 8.97
N LEU A 97 -14.69 -10.62 9.65
CA LEU A 97 -16.08 -10.20 9.74
C LEU A 97 -16.22 -8.76 9.23
N GLY A 98 -16.98 -8.57 8.16
CA GLY A 98 -17.35 -7.27 7.61
C GLY A 98 -18.85 -7.16 7.43
N TYR A 99 -19.47 -6.14 8.03
CA TYR A 99 -20.90 -5.89 7.90
C TYR A 99 -21.21 -4.39 7.97
N ARG A 100 -22.45 -3.99 7.61
CA ARG A 100 -22.87 -2.57 7.74
C ARG A 100 -24.17 -2.33 8.51
N ASP A 101 -24.89 -3.38 8.89
CA ASP A 101 -26.13 -3.20 9.65
C ASP A 101 -25.86 -3.06 11.16
N GLU A 102 -26.44 -2.04 11.78
CA GLU A 102 -26.25 -1.72 13.21
C GLU A 102 -26.88 -2.75 14.16
N GLU A 103 -27.90 -3.48 13.69
CA GLU A 103 -28.63 -4.48 14.49
C GLU A 103 -27.80 -5.73 14.83
N LEU A 104 -26.58 -5.86 14.31
CA LEU A 104 -25.73 -7.04 14.47
C LEU A 104 -24.90 -7.06 15.76
N ASP A 105 -24.93 -5.99 16.55
CA ASP A 105 -23.97 -5.76 17.63
C ASP A 105 -23.92 -6.88 18.69
N SER A 106 -25.06 -7.48 19.05
CA SER A 106 -25.11 -8.60 20.01
C SER A 106 -24.55 -9.92 19.43
N HIS A 107 -24.70 -10.12 18.12
CA HIS A 107 -24.14 -11.28 17.43
C HIS A 107 -22.61 -11.17 17.33
N LEU A 108 -22.10 -9.97 17.06
CA LEU A 108 -20.66 -9.75 16.97
C LEU A 108 -19.95 -10.10 18.28
N ASP A 109 -20.51 -9.71 19.43
CA ASP A 109 -19.93 -10.02 20.73
C ASP A 109 -19.76 -11.55 20.90
N THR A 110 -20.82 -12.28 20.59
CA THR A 110 -20.83 -13.74 20.61
C THR A 110 -19.78 -14.31 19.66
N TRP A 111 -19.67 -13.79 18.43
CA TRP A 111 -18.72 -14.30 17.45
C TRP A 111 -17.26 -14.07 17.86
N ILE A 112 -16.95 -12.93 18.47
CA ILE A 112 -15.61 -12.63 18.99
C ILE A 112 -15.28 -13.58 20.15
N GLU A 113 -16.20 -13.79 21.09
CA GLU A 113 -16.03 -14.76 22.18
C GLU A 113 -15.74 -16.17 21.64
N LEU A 114 -16.50 -16.61 20.64
CA LEU A 114 -16.30 -17.91 20.00
C LEU A 114 -14.95 -17.99 19.27
N ALA A 115 -14.54 -16.93 18.56
CA ALA A 115 -13.25 -16.89 17.87
C ALA A 115 -12.08 -16.98 18.85
N VAL A 116 -12.16 -16.28 19.98
CA VAL A 116 -11.17 -16.35 21.06
C VAL A 116 -11.13 -17.75 21.66
N LYS A 117 -12.30 -18.36 21.92
CA LYS A 117 -12.40 -19.74 22.43
C LYS A 117 -11.80 -20.77 21.46
N LEU A 118 -11.96 -20.55 20.16
CA LEU A 118 -11.37 -21.39 19.10
C LEU A 118 -9.87 -21.14 18.88
N ASN A 119 -9.24 -20.24 19.65
CA ASN A 119 -7.84 -19.88 19.56
C ASN A 119 -7.42 -19.40 18.16
N VAL A 120 -8.24 -18.51 17.56
CA VAL A 120 -7.95 -17.92 16.26
C VAL A 120 -6.59 -17.22 16.26
N THR A 121 -5.88 -17.30 15.13
CA THR A 121 -4.57 -16.64 14.95
C THR A 121 -4.69 -15.30 14.23
N LEU A 122 -5.67 -15.17 13.33
CA LEU A 122 -5.99 -13.91 12.66
C LEU A 122 -7.45 -13.52 12.90
N LEU A 123 -7.67 -12.36 13.49
CA LEU A 123 -8.99 -11.78 13.67
C LEU A 123 -9.06 -10.43 12.95
N GLY A 124 -9.98 -10.35 11.99
CA GLY A 124 -10.29 -9.13 11.24
C GLY A 124 -11.73 -8.69 11.49
N ILE A 125 -11.94 -7.43 11.84
CA ILE A 125 -13.27 -6.88 12.12
C ILE A 125 -13.41 -5.53 11.41
N SER A 126 -14.46 -5.38 10.61
CA SER A 126 -14.84 -4.12 9.95
C SER A 126 -16.30 -3.79 10.24
N LEU A 127 -16.50 -2.64 10.88
CA LEU A 127 -17.80 -2.22 11.40
C LEU A 127 -18.38 -1.04 10.61
N PRO A 128 -19.72 -0.85 10.60
CA PRO A 128 -20.32 0.35 10.02
C PRO A 128 -20.02 1.61 10.83
N LEU A 129 -19.97 1.48 12.15
CA LEU A 129 -19.93 2.58 13.11
C LEU A 129 -18.95 2.29 14.26
N LEU A 130 -18.49 3.36 14.89
CA LEU A 130 -17.63 3.34 16.07
C LEU A 130 -18.37 2.77 17.31
N ARG A 131 -18.37 1.44 17.43
CA ARG A 131 -18.83 0.73 18.64
C ARG A 131 -17.68 0.10 19.42
N SER A 132 -17.88 -0.13 20.70
CA SER A 132 -16.92 -0.84 21.55
C SER A 132 -16.89 -2.32 21.22
N LEU A 133 -15.70 -2.92 21.34
CA LEU A 133 -15.52 -4.37 21.21
C LEU A 133 -15.66 -5.05 22.58
N PRO A 134 -16.09 -6.33 22.63
CA PRO A 134 -16.21 -7.06 23.88
C PRO A 134 -14.83 -7.35 24.48
N ASP A 135 -14.74 -7.34 25.81
CA ASP A 135 -13.49 -7.58 26.55
C ASP A 135 -12.84 -8.94 26.26
N ALA A 136 -13.64 -9.90 25.77
CA ALA A 136 -13.17 -11.22 25.36
C ALA A 136 -12.00 -11.14 24.37
N ILE A 137 -11.95 -10.11 23.51
CA ILE A 137 -10.88 -9.93 22.53
C ILE A 137 -9.49 -9.86 23.21
N TYR A 138 -9.39 -9.20 24.37
CA TYR A 138 -8.12 -9.00 25.08
C TYR A 138 -7.57 -10.32 25.66
N ALA A 139 -8.39 -11.37 25.77
CA ALA A 139 -7.98 -12.69 26.25
C ALA A 139 -7.33 -13.58 25.17
N ALA A 140 -7.25 -13.12 23.91
CA ALA A 140 -6.78 -13.91 22.76
C ALA A 140 -5.26 -14.20 22.78
N LYS A 141 -4.86 -15.29 23.46
CA LYS A 141 -3.44 -15.67 23.66
C LYS A 141 -2.69 -16.08 22.39
N LYS A 142 -3.40 -16.67 21.43
CA LYS A 142 -2.83 -17.23 20.18
C LYS A 142 -2.91 -16.27 19.00
N LEU A 143 -3.50 -15.09 19.22
CA LEU A 143 -3.67 -14.09 18.18
C LEU A 143 -2.30 -13.57 17.72
N THR A 144 -2.03 -13.72 16.43
CA THR A 144 -0.83 -13.21 15.76
C THR A 144 -1.13 -11.97 14.93
N VAL A 145 -2.35 -11.85 14.41
CA VAL A 145 -2.78 -10.73 13.57
C VAL A 145 -4.12 -10.19 14.07
N LEU A 146 -4.17 -8.89 14.36
CA LEU A 146 -5.38 -8.17 14.72
C LEU A 146 -5.60 -7.02 13.74
N TRP A 147 -6.67 -7.10 12.96
CA TRP A 147 -7.09 -6.07 12.03
C TRP A 147 -8.44 -5.49 12.47
N LEU A 148 -8.47 -4.22 12.85
CA LEU A 148 -9.68 -3.54 13.30
C LEU A 148 -9.96 -2.34 12.41
N CYS A 149 -11.20 -2.22 11.96
CA CYS A 149 -11.66 -1.11 11.14
C CYS A 149 -12.96 -0.54 11.72
N ARG A 150 -12.98 0.78 11.98
CA ARG A 150 -14.14 1.55 12.46
C ARG A 150 -14.71 1.09 13.80
N CYS A 151 -13.88 0.89 14.82
CA CYS A 151 -14.33 0.52 16.17
C CYS A 151 -13.79 1.46 17.26
N LYS A 152 -14.40 1.41 18.44
CA LYS A 152 -13.83 1.95 19.69
C LYS A 152 -13.04 0.86 20.38
N PHE A 153 -11.73 0.99 20.41
CA PHE A 153 -10.83 0.06 21.08
C PHE A 153 -10.45 0.60 22.46
N GLU A 154 -11.48 0.67 23.32
CA GLU A 154 -11.42 1.19 24.67
C GLU A 154 -11.49 0.05 25.67
N PHE A 155 -10.69 0.12 26.73
CA PHE A 155 -10.71 -0.83 27.84
C PHE A 155 -10.31 -0.13 29.14
N ASP A 156 -10.63 -0.71 30.28
CA ASP A 156 -10.17 -0.16 31.56
C ASP A 156 -8.71 -0.59 31.79
N ILE A 157 -7.78 0.37 31.80
CA ILE A 157 -6.32 0.14 31.98
C ILE A 157 -6.01 -0.56 33.30
N SER A 158 -6.83 -0.32 34.34
CA SER A 158 -6.60 -0.83 35.69
C SER A 158 -7.06 -2.27 35.86
N THR A 159 -8.15 -2.65 35.20
CA THR A 159 -8.78 -3.97 35.38
C THR A 159 -8.56 -4.93 34.21
N THR A 160 -8.34 -4.41 33.00
CA THR A 160 -8.26 -5.24 31.78
C THR A 160 -6.90 -5.93 31.67
N CYS A 161 -6.93 -7.26 31.62
CA CYS A 161 -5.75 -8.08 31.40
C CYS A 161 -5.58 -8.42 29.91
N ILE A 162 -4.73 -7.66 29.22
CA ILE A 162 -4.36 -7.93 27.81
C ILE A 162 -3.40 -9.12 27.75
N ARG A 163 -3.77 -10.13 26.96
CA ARG A 163 -3.03 -11.39 26.82
C ARG A 163 -2.52 -11.64 25.40
N PHE A 164 -2.20 -10.59 24.65
CA PHE A 164 -1.64 -10.65 23.29
C PHE A 164 -0.19 -11.15 23.25
N CYS A 165 0.02 -12.40 23.66
CA CYS A 165 1.34 -13.01 23.83
C CYS A 165 2.05 -13.33 22.51
N CYS A 166 1.31 -13.44 21.41
CA CYS A 166 1.82 -13.83 20.10
C CYS A 166 1.60 -12.78 19.01
N LEU A 167 1.06 -11.59 19.37
CA LEU A 167 0.65 -10.58 18.40
C LEU A 167 1.87 -10.02 17.68
N ARG A 168 1.85 -10.10 16.35
CA ARG A 168 2.90 -9.66 15.43
C ARG A 168 2.41 -8.51 14.55
N ASP A 169 1.16 -8.58 14.12
CA ASP A 169 0.57 -7.61 13.21
C ASP A 169 -0.62 -6.95 13.89
N LEU A 170 -0.51 -5.65 14.14
CA LEU A 170 -1.58 -4.84 14.68
C LEU A 170 -1.91 -3.73 13.67
N SER A 171 -3.12 -3.75 13.15
CA SER A 171 -3.56 -2.76 12.16
C SER A 171 -4.90 -2.17 12.57
N LEU A 172 -4.91 -0.87 12.84
CA LEU A 172 -6.06 -0.11 13.29
C LEU A 172 -6.42 0.94 12.23
N TYR A 173 -7.64 0.89 11.69
CA TYR A 173 -8.16 1.79 10.67
C TYR A 173 -9.43 2.47 11.16
N ASP A 174 -9.50 3.80 11.14
CA ASP A 174 -10.67 4.54 11.62
C ASP A 174 -11.05 4.17 13.09
N VAL A 175 -10.07 3.84 13.94
CA VAL A 175 -10.30 3.34 15.31
C VAL A 175 -10.19 4.47 16.33
N HIS A 176 -11.08 4.50 17.32
CA HIS A 176 -10.91 5.36 18.50
C HIS A 176 -10.13 4.62 19.59
N ILE A 177 -9.02 5.19 20.04
CA ILE A 177 -8.16 4.68 21.13
C ILE A 177 -7.44 5.87 21.76
N SER A 178 -7.28 5.91 23.10
CA SER A 178 -6.51 6.98 23.74
C SER A 178 -5.03 6.67 23.84
N ASP A 179 -4.20 7.70 24.06
CA ASP A 179 -2.73 7.57 24.20
C ASP A 179 -2.34 6.49 25.23
N ASP A 180 -2.95 6.51 26.43
CA ASP A 180 -2.63 5.56 27.50
C ASP A 180 -3.00 4.12 27.16
N GLN A 181 -4.10 3.93 26.41
CA GLN A 181 -4.57 2.61 25.98
C GLN A 181 -3.63 2.02 24.94
N LEU A 182 -3.20 2.85 23.98
CA LEU A 182 -2.23 2.44 22.95
C LEU A 182 -0.89 2.08 23.60
N GLN A 183 -0.41 2.89 24.53
CA GLN A 183 0.83 2.60 25.28
C GLN A 183 0.71 1.27 26.04
N ARG A 184 -0.41 1.06 26.74
CA ARG A 184 -0.67 -0.19 27.46
C ARG A 184 -0.72 -1.40 26.53
N LEU A 185 -1.29 -1.25 25.34
CA LEU A 185 -1.36 -2.29 24.33
C LEU A 185 0.03 -2.68 23.80
N ILE A 186 0.87 -1.69 23.53
CA ILE A 186 2.26 -1.87 23.08
C ILE A 186 3.08 -2.61 24.16
N GLU A 187 2.99 -2.18 25.42
CA GLU A 187 3.67 -2.82 26.55
C GLU A 187 3.29 -4.29 26.73
N ARG A 188 2.02 -4.62 26.47
CA ARG A 188 1.48 -5.99 26.63
C ARG A 188 1.64 -6.86 25.38
N SER A 189 2.21 -6.31 24.31
CA SER A 189 2.37 -6.97 23.02
C SER A 189 3.81 -6.82 22.47
N PRO A 190 4.84 -7.31 23.19
CA PRO A 190 6.24 -7.01 22.88
C PRO A 190 6.77 -7.63 21.56
N TYR A 191 6.01 -8.53 20.94
CA TYR A 191 6.41 -9.24 19.70
C TYR A 191 5.84 -8.62 18.42
N ILE A 192 5.22 -7.44 18.51
CA ILE A 192 4.72 -6.71 17.34
C ILE A 192 5.88 -6.46 16.37
N ARG A 193 5.68 -6.88 15.11
CA ARG A 193 6.55 -6.64 13.96
C ARG A 193 6.01 -5.54 13.07
N ASN A 194 4.68 -5.49 12.91
CA ASN A 194 4.02 -4.54 12.05
C ASN A 194 2.94 -3.81 12.83
N LEU A 195 3.09 -2.48 12.93
CA LEU A 195 2.13 -1.60 13.58
C LEU A 195 1.61 -0.59 12.55
N THR A 196 0.31 -0.64 12.27
CA THR A 196 -0.36 0.31 11.37
C THR A 196 -1.47 1.03 12.12
N LEU A 197 -1.40 2.36 12.13
CA LEU A 197 -2.41 3.26 12.66
C LEU A 197 -2.84 4.17 11.52
N GLN A 198 -4.08 4.06 11.08
CA GLN A 198 -4.61 4.86 9.98
C GLN A 198 -5.92 5.54 10.39
N ASN A 199 -5.96 6.87 10.33
CA ASN A 199 -7.13 7.68 10.69
C ASN A 199 -7.71 7.33 12.08
N CYS A 200 -6.82 6.97 13.03
CA CYS A 200 -7.20 6.72 14.41
C CYS A 200 -7.46 8.03 15.15
N GLN A 201 -8.49 8.03 16.00
CA GLN A 201 -8.93 9.15 16.83
C GLN A 201 -8.60 8.88 18.31
N GLY A 202 -8.49 9.94 19.11
CA GLY A 202 -8.17 9.83 20.54
C GLY A 202 -6.67 9.74 20.86
N ILE A 203 -5.84 9.52 19.84
CA ILE A 203 -4.38 9.55 19.95
C ILE A 203 -3.82 10.89 19.52
N SER A 204 -2.93 11.43 20.34
CA SER A 204 -2.14 12.64 20.09
C SER A 204 -0.65 12.37 20.16
N LYS A 205 -0.21 11.34 20.89
CA LYS A 205 1.20 11.00 21.08
C LYS A 205 1.43 9.54 20.69
N LEU A 206 2.25 9.33 19.66
CA LEU A 206 2.70 7.99 19.29
C LEU A 206 4.10 7.76 19.83
N HIS A 207 4.18 7.11 20.98
CA HIS A 207 5.44 6.76 21.64
C HIS A 207 5.62 5.25 21.56
N VAL A 208 6.56 4.81 20.73
CA VAL A 208 6.81 3.38 20.51
C VAL A 208 8.14 3.02 21.17
N PHE A 209 8.06 2.48 22.38
CA PHE A 209 9.21 2.03 23.16
C PHE A 209 9.13 0.52 23.42
N GLY A 210 10.28 -0.15 23.47
CA GLY A 210 10.37 -1.57 23.87
C GLY A 210 9.95 -2.59 22.81
N LEU A 211 9.51 -2.16 21.62
CA LEU A 211 9.22 -3.06 20.50
C LEU A 211 10.49 -3.41 19.72
N VAL A 212 11.31 -4.28 20.28
CA VAL A 212 12.59 -4.70 19.67
C VAL A 212 12.42 -5.47 18.36
N TYR A 213 11.24 -6.07 18.12
CA TYR A 213 10.95 -6.84 16.90
C TYR A 213 10.20 -6.04 15.83
N LEU A 214 9.91 -4.75 16.08
CA LEU A 214 9.18 -3.92 15.13
C LEU A 214 10.03 -3.71 13.86
N GLU A 215 9.49 -4.16 12.72
CA GLU A 215 10.07 -4.03 11.40
C GLU A 215 9.35 -2.92 10.60
N ASP A 216 8.03 -2.84 10.68
CA ASP A 216 7.24 -1.86 9.92
C ASP A 216 6.33 -1.03 10.84
N LEU A 217 6.44 0.29 10.73
CA LEU A 217 5.58 1.25 11.41
C LEU A 217 4.95 2.21 10.40
N ALA A 218 3.61 2.23 10.37
CA ALA A 218 2.83 3.17 9.59
C ALA A 218 1.89 3.97 10.52
N ALA A 219 2.10 5.29 10.56
CA ALA A 219 1.29 6.24 11.31
C ALA A 219 0.72 7.26 10.31
N GLN A 220 -0.55 7.10 9.96
CA GLN A 220 -1.14 7.77 8.80
C GLN A 220 -2.46 8.44 9.18
N TYR A 221 -2.65 9.68 8.74
CA TYR A 221 -3.93 10.40 8.78
C TYR A 221 -4.52 10.59 10.19
N SER A 222 -3.72 10.39 11.23
CA SER A 222 -4.04 10.67 12.63
C SER A 222 -3.40 11.98 13.07
N LYS A 223 -4.03 12.68 14.01
CA LYS A 223 -3.56 13.98 14.52
C LYS A 223 -2.52 13.79 15.61
N PHE A 224 -1.25 13.61 15.24
CA PHE A 224 -0.16 13.41 16.20
C PHE A 224 0.56 14.72 16.53
N ASP A 225 0.58 15.13 17.79
CA ASP A 225 1.46 16.21 18.24
C ASP A 225 2.94 15.79 18.23
N SER A 226 3.21 14.53 18.58
CA SER A 226 4.56 13.95 18.62
C SER A 226 4.57 12.48 18.20
N VAL A 227 5.55 12.09 17.39
CA VAL A 227 5.84 10.70 17.02
C VAL A 227 7.28 10.36 17.40
N ILE A 228 7.46 9.53 18.43
CA ILE A 228 8.77 9.13 18.94
C ILE A 228 8.87 7.62 18.88
N VAL A 229 9.89 7.11 18.19
CA VAL A 229 10.04 5.69 17.89
C VAL A 229 11.41 5.20 18.31
N GLN A 230 11.44 4.23 19.22
CA GLN A 230 12.64 3.51 19.62
C GLN A 230 12.48 2.03 19.29
N ALA A 231 12.87 1.67 18.07
CA ALA A 231 12.80 0.32 17.53
C ALA A 231 14.10 -0.01 16.77
N PRO A 232 15.00 -0.85 17.33
CA PRO A 232 16.31 -1.11 16.75
C PRO A 232 16.30 -1.91 15.45
N ASN A 233 15.22 -2.65 15.17
CA ASN A 233 15.07 -3.46 13.97
C ASN A 233 14.11 -2.86 12.93
N LEU A 234 13.75 -1.58 13.09
CA LEU A 234 12.83 -0.89 12.19
C LEU A 234 13.41 -0.83 10.77
N ARG A 235 12.64 -1.28 9.78
CA ARG A 235 12.98 -1.33 8.35
C ARG A 235 12.19 -0.33 7.55
N CYS A 236 10.90 -0.19 7.83
CA CYS A 236 10.02 0.77 7.16
C CYS A 236 9.36 1.71 8.18
N PHE A 237 9.52 3.01 7.96
CA PHE A 237 8.79 4.03 8.68
C PHE A 237 7.96 4.86 7.70
N THR A 238 6.66 4.89 7.91
CA THR A 238 5.72 5.72 7.13
C THR A 238 4.96 6.64 8.06
N TYR A 239 5.13 7.95 7.85
CA TYR A 239 4.31 8.99 8.46
C TYR A 239 3.49 9.68 7.36
N ALA A 240 2.19 9.84 7.56
CA ALA A 240 1.36 10.64 6.67
C ALA A 240 0.33 11.46 7.44
N GLU A 241 0.09 12.68 6.99
CA GLU A 241 -0.93 13.56 7.56
C GLU A 241 -1.84 14.16 6.48
N HIS A 242 -3.00 14.67 6.88
CA HIS A 242 -3.91 15.38 6.00
C HIS A 242 -3.42 16.79 5.67
N GLU A 243 -3.70 17.27 4.45
CA GLU A 243 -3.29 18.58 3.92
C GLU A 243 -3.65 19.78 4.83
N ASP A 244 -4.68 19.63 5.70
CA ASP A 244 -5.23 20.71 6.54
C ASP A 244 -4.65 20.81 7.97
N ASN A 245 -3.70 19.96 8.37
CA ASN A 245 -3.12 19.98 9.71
C ASN A 245 -1.58 20.12 9.65
N PHE A 246 -1.04 21.17 10.28
CA PHE A 246 0.41 21.48 10.31
C PHE A 246 1.13 20.87 11.53
N LEU A 247 0.78 19.67 11.96
CA LEU A 247 1.24 19.13 13.24
C LEU A 247 1.52 17.63 13.14
N PRO A 248 2.81 17.31 13.03
CA PRO A 248 3.47 17.01 14.28
C PRO A 248 4.55 18.05 14.53
N ARG A 249 4.62 18.49 15.78
CA ARG A 249 5.69 19.37 16.21
C ARG A 249 7.03 18.64 16.24
N GLU A 250 6.99 17.32 16.38
CA GLU A 250 8.16 16.48 16.54
C GLU A 250 7.98 15.08 15.94
N ILE A 251 8.88 14.68 15.06
CA ILE A 251 9.07 13.30 14.59
C ILE A 251 10.51 12.90 14.92
N ALA A 252 10.69 11.92 15.79
CA ALA A 252 12.00 11.45 16.23
C ALA A 252 12.09 9.92 16.17
N ILE A 253 12.98 9.42 15.32
CA ILE A 253 13.36 8.01 15.29
C ILE A 253 14.66 7.89 16.08
N LEU A 254 14.63 7.25 17.24
CA LEU A 254 15.73 7.20 18.21
C LEU A 254 16.70 6.02 18.00
N ASP A 255 16.27 4.98 17.29
CA ASP A 255 17.05 3.77 17.00
C ASP A 255 16.91 3.36 15.51
N GLY A 256 17.41 2.19 15.10
CA GLY A 256 17.25 1.67 13.74
C GLY A 256 18.24 2.25 12.71
N TYR A 257 19.33 2.87 13.17
CA TYR A 257 20.39 3.49 12.37
C TYR A 257 20.87 2.65 11.18
N ASN A 258 21.00 1.33 11.39
CA ASN A 258 21.54 0.41 10.39
C ASN A 258 20.48 -0.44 9.69
N THR A 259 19.22 -0.41 10.15
CA THR A 259 18.16 -1.29 9.66
C THR A 259 17.13 -0.57 8.81
N LEU A 260 16.96 0.75 9.00
CA LEU A 260 15.96 1.53 8.29
C LEU A 260 16.29 1.60 6.79
N GLN A 261 15.42 1.01 5.98
CA GLN A 261 15.57 0.89 4.52
C GLN A 261 14.58 1.78 3.78
N THR A 262 13.41 2.05 4.37
CA THR A 262 12.34 2.81 3.75
C THR A 262 11.86 3.90 4.69
N LEU A 263 11.91 5.15 4.22
CA LEU A 263 11.42 6.32 4.93
C LEU A 263 10.41 7.07 4.08
N LYS A 264 9.15 7.12 4.52
CA LYS A 264 8.06 7.84 3.83
C LYS A 264 7.50 8.90 4.76
N LEU A 265 7.59 10.16 4.36
CA LEU A 265 7.07 11.30 5.13
C LEU A 265 6.10 12.08 4.24
N THR A 266 4.84 12.20 4.67
CA THR A 266 3.80 12.99 4.00
C THR A 266 3.25 14.04 4.97
N GLY A 267 3.31 15.32 4.60
CA GLY A 267 2.87 16.44 5.45
C GLY A 267 3.79 16.77 6.62
N ALA A 268 4.97 16.12 6.73
CA ALA A 268 5.87 16.31 7.86
C ALA A 268 6.51 17.72 7.91
N ASN A 269 6.53 18.33 9.09
CA ASN A 269 7.05 19.68 9.32
C ASN A 269 8.57 19.73 9.56
N ILE A 270 9.34 19.04 8.71
CA ILE A 270 10.79 18.88 8.85
C ILE A 270 11.57 20.05 8.22
N THR A 271 12.57 20.56 8.95
CA THR A 271 13.49 21.61 8.46
C THR A 271 14.68 21.03 7.68
N ASP A 272 15.35 21.86 6.88
CA ASP A 272 16.57 21.47 6.15
C ASP A 272 17.65 20.86 7.07
N GLN A 273 17.82 21.40 8.29
CA GLN A 273 18.80 20.88 9.25
C GLN A 273 18.40 19.50 9.78
N GLN A 274 17.15 19.34 10.19
CA GLN A 274 16.64 18.06 10.67
C GLN A 274 16.73 16.98 9.58
N PHE A 275 16.46 17.34 8.32
CA PHE A 275 16.60 16.41 7.21
C PHE A 275 18.06 16.00 6.98
N ARG A 276 19.01 16.95 7.04
CA ARG A 276 20.44 16.62 6.99
C ARG A 276 20.82 15.66 8.12
N ASP A 277 20.39 15.94 9.35
CA ASP A 277 20.67 15.09 10.51
C ASP A 277 20.09 13.67 10.32
N LEU A 278 18.85 13.54 9.80
CA LEU A 278 18.26 12.25 9.46
C LEU A 278 19.06 11.51 8.38
N SER A 279 19.54 12.22 7.35
CA SER A 279 20.30 11.60 6.26
C SER A 279 21.63 10.99 6.75
N TYR A 280 22.31 11.66 7.69
CA TYR A 280 23.50 11.12 8.33
C TYR A 280 23.19 10.00 9.32
N LYS A 281 22.05 10.12 10.03
CA LYS A 281 21.61 9.15 11.03
C LYS A 281 21.24 7.79 10.42
N PHE A 282 20.71 7.79 9.19
CA PHE A 282 20.17 6.59 8.53
C PHE A 282 20.82 6.36 7.15
N PRO A 283 22.10 5.97 7.09
CA PRO A 283 22.84 5.83 5.82
C PRO A 283 22.35 4.68 4.92
N ASN A 284 21.60 3.72 5.47
CA ASN A 284 21.13 2.53 4.75
C ASN A 284 19.77 2.69 4.04
N ILE A 285 19.19 3.89 4.05
CA ILE A 285 17.92 4.17 3.36
C ILE A 285 18.08 3.87 1.86
N SER A 286 17.23 2.97 1.38
CA SER A 286 17.12 2.55 -0.03
C SER A 286 15.92 3.16 -0.74
N GLU A 287 14.88 3.52 0.00
CA GLU A 287 13.69 4.21 -0.51
C GLU A 287 13.38 5.42 0.38
N LEU A 288 13.37 6.61 -0.23
CA LEU A 288 13.04 7.87 0.45
C LEU A 288 11.90 8.57 -0.29
N ASN A 289 10.76 8.75 0.39
CA ASN A 289 9.61 9.43 -0.18
C ASN A 289 9.23 10.63 0.70
N LEU A 290 9.28 11.83 0.12
CA LEU A 290 8.89 13.08 0.77
C LEU A 290 7.73 13.70 0.00
N THR A 291 6.59 13.89 0.68
CA THR A 291 5.39 14.48 0.10
C THR A 291 4.92 15.63 0.98
N GLU A 292 4.65 16.80 0.39
CA GLU A 292 4.05 17.93 1.10
C GLU A 292 4.81 18.38 2.37
N CYS A 293 6.13 18.20 2.42
CA CYS A 293 6.97 18.68 3.51
C CYS A 293 7.21 20.19 3.39
N TYR A 294 6.36 21.00 4.03
CA TYR A 294 6.27 22.44 3.78
C TYR A 294 7.47 23.29 4.24
N LYS A 295 8.32 22.80 5.15
CA LYS A 295 9.51 23.52 5.63
C LYS A 295 10.80 23.17 4.91
N LEU A 296 10.80 22.14 4.07
CA LEU A 296 11.97 21.76 3.28
C LEU A 296 12.15 22.69 2.09
N LYS A 297 13.29 23.36 2.06
CA LYS A 297 13.70 24.25 0.98
C LYS A 297 14.89 23.69 0.20
N ASN A 298 15.86 23.14 0.92
CA ASN A 298 17.10 22.64 0.34
C ASN A 298 17.30 21.18 0.73
N ILE A 299 17.31 20.30 -0.28
CA ILE A 299 17.55 18.88 -0.10
C ILE A 299 18.93 18.55 -0.64
N GLU A 300 19.78 18.02 0.23
CA GLU A 300 21.10 17.50 -0.12
C GLU A 300 21.19 16.06 0.34
N ILE A 301 21.48 15.15 -0.59
CA ILE A 301 21.55 13.71 -0.33
C ILE A 301 22.87 13.17 -0.88
N GLN A 302 23.61 12.49 -0.02
CA GLN A 302 24.76 11.69 -0.40
C GLN A 302 24.53 10.26 0.08
N SER A 303 24.28 9.32 -0.84
CA SER A 303 23.99 7.93 -0.47
C SER A 303 24.31 6.95 -1.60
N GLU A 304 25.09 5.92 -1.29
CA GLU A 304 25.33 4.81 -2.21
C GLU A 304 24.23 3.74 -2.17
N LYS A 305 23.31 3.80 -1.19
CA LYS A 305 22.28 2.78 -0.98
C LYS A 305 20.91 3.17 -1.54
N LEU A 306 20.69 4.47 -1.76
CA LEU A 306 19.42 5.00 -2.25
C LEU A 306 19.13 4.49 -3.68
N LYS A 307 18.00 3.82 -3.85
CA LYS A 307 17.52 3.26 -5.12
C LYS A 307 16.25 3.93 -5.61
N ILE A 308 15.36 4.34 -4.71
CA ILE A 308 14.09 4.98 -5.02
C ILE A 308 14.03 6.31 -4.28
N PHE A 309 13.79 7.39 -5.02
CA PHE A 309 13.65 8.72 -4.45
C PHE A 309 12.42 9.43 -5.01
N THR A 310 11.52 9.85 -4.13
CA THR A 310 10.24 10.44 -4.50
C THR A 310 10.04 11.78 -3.80
N LEU A 311 9.70 12.82 -4.56
CA LEU A 311 9.49 14.19 -4.10
C LEU A 311 8.18 14.75 -4.65
N LEU A 312 7.12 14.82 -3.84
CA LEU A 312 5.78 15.19 -4.32
C LEU A 312 5.27 16.46 -3.64
N LYS A 313 4.84 17.44 -4.45
CA LYS A 313 4.15 18.67 -4.03
C LYS A 313 4.88 19.47 -2.93
N LEU A 314 6.20 19.58 -3.01
CA LEU A 314 7.00 20.35 -2.05
C LEU A 314 6.98 21.85 -2.38
N LYS A 315 5.98 22.58 -1.89
CA LYS A 315 5.71 23.99 -2.23
C LYS A 315 6.87 24.96 -1.94
N SER A 316 7.66 24.70 -0.90
CA SER A 316 8.77 25.57 -0.47
C SER A 316 10.12 25.16 -1.05
N LEU A 317 10.17 24.12 -1.89
CA LEU A 317 11.42 23.57 -2.40
C LEU A 317 12.09 24.55 -3.37
N GLU A 318 13.36 24.86 -3.11
CA GLU A 318 14.17 25.78 -3.89
C GLU A 318 15.31 25.03 -4.62
N LYS A 319 16.00 24.12 -3.92
CA LYS A 319 17.17 23.43 -4.46
C LYS A 319 17.21 21.95 -4.05
N VAL A 320 17.57 21.10 -4.99
CA VAL A 320 17.84 19.67 -4.79
C VAL A 320 19.23 19.34 -5.35
N THR A 321 20.03 18.66 -4.54
CA THR A 321 21.37 18.15 -4.84
C THR A 321 21.42 16.68 -4.44
N VAL A 322 21.70 15.78 -5.39
CA VAL A 322 21.66 14.34 -5.15
C VAL A 322 22.92 13.70 -5.71
N GLN A 323 23.73 13.14 -4.82
CA GLN A 323 24.85 12.26 -5.10
C GLN A 323 24.48 10.84 -4.71
N ALA A 324 23.76 10.15 -5.61
CA ALA A 324 23.29 8.79 -5.42
C ALA A 324 23.52 7.95 -6.69
N PRO A 325 24.72 7.36 -6.88
CA PRO A 325 25.09 6.69 -8.13
C PRO A 325 24.29 5.40 -8.41
N ASN A 326 23.63 4.85 -7.38
CA ASN A 326 22.81 3.64 -7.49
C ASN A 326 21.30 3.95 -7.52
N LEU A 327 20.92 5.21 -7.77
CA LEU A 327 19.52 5.60 -7.87
C LEU A 327 18.91 5.05 -9.17
N LEU A 328 17.83 4.29 -9.05
CA LEU A 328 17.15 3.60 -10.15
C LEU A 328 15.82 4.24 -10.51
N GLU A 329 15.06 4.69 -9.52
CA GLU A 329 13.74 5.30 -9.71
C GLU A 329 13.66 6.70 -9.09
N PHE A 330 13.12 7.65 -9.86
CA PHE A 330 12.93 9.01 -9.41
C PHE A 330 11.59 9.60 -9.83
N ASP A 331 10.73 9.91 -8.86
CA ASP A 331 9.43 10.52 -9.10
C ASP A 331 9.37 11.93 -8.49
N PHE A 332 8.97 12.92 -9.28
CA PHE A 332 8.84 14.31 -8.87
C PHE A 332 7.50 14.92 -9.29
N VAL A 333 6.86 15.65 -8.38
CA VAL A 333 5.70 16.49 -8.67
C VAL A 333 5.93 17.88 -8.09
N GLY A 334 5.91 18.93 -8.92
CA GLY A 334 6.12 20.31 -8.47
C GLY A 334 5.76 21.36 -9.52
N ASP A 335 6.02 22.62 -9.19
CA ASP A 335 5.82 23.78 -10.09
C ASP A 335 7.15 24.33 -10.64
N LYS A 336 8.27 23.96 -10.02
CA LYS A 336 9.64 24.42 -10.34
C LYS A 336 10.55 23.25 -10.72
N MET A 337 11.71 23.57 -11.31
CA MET A 337 12.78 22.64 -11.63
C MET A 337 13.97 22.84 -10.66
N PRO A 338 13.99 22.16 -9.49
CA PRO A 338 14.95 22.45 -8.43
C PRO A 338 16.29 21.68 -8.56
N PHE A 339 16.46 20.85 -9.59
CA PHE A 339 17.60 19.94 -9.74
C PHE A 339 18.83 20.68 -10.27
N SER A 340 19.61 21.22 -9.35
CA SER A 340 20.85 21.94 -9.68
C SER A 340 22.03 20.99 -9.97
N SER A 341 22.07 19.84 -9.28
CA SER A 341 23.14 18.85 -9.39
C SER A 341 22.63 17.47 -9.02
N MET A 342 22.08 16.80 -10.03
CA MET A 342 21.66 15.40 -9.96
C MET A 342 22.09 14.75 -11.28
N ASP A 343 22.79 13.62 -11.19
CA ASP A 343 23.14 12.82 -12.36
C ASP A 343 22.07 11.72 -12.56
N PRO A 344 21.24 11.79 -13.61
CA PRO A 344 20.22 10.78 -13.88
C PRO A 344 20.75 9.57 -14.67
N SER A 345 22.06 9.47 -14.93
CA SER A 345 22.64 8.41 -15.79
C SER A 345 22.37 6.97 -15.30
N SER A 346 22.18 6.79 -13.99
CA SER A 346 21.85 5.50 -13.37
C SER A 346 20.36 5.15 -13.43
N LEU A 347 19.47 6.13 -13.60
CA LEU A 347 18.03 5.95 -13.53
C LEU A 347 17.51 5.02 -14.63
N GLU A 348 16.64 4.10 -14.24
CA GLU A 348 15.91 3.20 -15.12
C GLU A 348 14.45 3.66 -15.33
N ARG A 349 13.92 4.42 -14.36
CA ARG A 349 12.59 5.03 -14.42
C ARG A 349 12.62 6.42 -13.82
N ALA A 350 11.95 7.37 -14.47
CA ALA A 350 11.61 8.64 -13.84
C ALA A 350 10.23 9.14 -14.26
N GLN A 351 9.50 9.77 -13.34
CA GLN A 351 8.27 10.49 -13.63
C GLN A 351 8.37 11.91 -13.10
N LEU A 352 8.29 12.91 -13.98
CA LEU A 352 8.32 14.33 -13.61
C LEU A 352 6.99 14.96 -13.99
N VAL A 353 6.24 15.45 -13.01
CA VAL A 353 4.97 16.14 -13.21
C VAL A 353 5.18 17.60 -12.84
N PHE A 354 5.04 18.47 -13.83
CA PHE A 354 5.03 19.92 -13.61
C PHE A 354 3.61 20.45 -13.77
N SER A 355 3.11 21.16 -12.77
CA SER A 355 1.77 21.77 -12.80
C SER A 355 1.85 23.25 -12.46
N SER A 356 1.30 24.11 -13.32
CA SER A 356 1.32 25.57 -13.14
C SER A 356 0.51 26.00 -11.92
N PRO A 357 1.02 26.91 -11.06
CA PRO A 357 0.19 27.65 -10.13
C PRO A 357 -0.76 28.56 -10.91
N SER A 358 -1.97 28.75 -10.41
CA SER A 358 -3.05 29.56 -10.99
C SER A 358 -2.83 31.08 -10.87
N THR A 359 -1.63 31.55 -10.52
CA THR A 359 -1.32 32.97 -10.38
C THR A 359 -0.35 33.43 -11.45
N ASN A 360 -0.78 34.46 -12.19
CA ASN A 360 -0.08 35.20 -13.25
C ASN A 360 1.45 35.13 -13.22
N PHE A 361 2.06 34.53 -14.23
CA PHE A 361 3.49 34.72 -14.52
C PHE A 361 3.72 34.93 -16.02
N GLY A 362 4.04 36.18 -16.37
CA GLY A 362 4.60 36.55 -17.65
C GLY A 362 6.07 36.11 -17.76
N SER A 363 6.49 35.88 -19.00
CA SER A 363 7.81 35.38 -19.45
C SER A 363 8.35 34.21 -18.65
N VAL A 364 8.25 33.03 -19.25
CA VAL A 364 9.02 31.86 -18.86
C VAL A 364 10.47 32.27 -18.61
N ASP A 365 11.02 31.98 -17.44
CA ASP A 365 12.46 32.06 -17.26
C ASP A 365 13.08 30.99 -18.17
N SER A 366 13.81 31.44 -19.20
CA SER A 366 14.58 30.60 -20.13
C SER A 366 15.45 29.57 -19.41
N SER A 367 15.83 29.84 -18.16
CA SER A 367 16.58 28.93 -17.30
C SER A 367 15.81 27.63 -17.02
N TRP A 368 14.48 27.66 -16.86
CA TRP A 368 13.66 26.49 -16.53
C TRP A 368 13.72 25.44 -17.65
N TYR A 369 13.44 25.84 -18.90
CA TYR A 369 13.47 24.94 -20.05
C TYR A 369 14.87 24.41 -20.30
N THR A 370 15.88 25.28 -20.18
CA THR A 370 17.28 24.90 -20.37
C THR A 370 17.70 23.85 -19.35
N ASN A 371 17.34 24.03 -18.09
CA ASN A 371 17.64 23.07 -17.02
C ASN A 371 16.92 21.73 -17.22
N LEU A 372 15.64 21.76 -17.60
CA LEU A 372 14.87 20.55 -17.88
C LEU A 372 15.41 19.79 -19.09
N HIS A 373 15.72 20.49 -20.18
CA HIS A 373 16.30 19.90 -21.37
C HIS A 373 17.65 19.25 -21.06
N HIS A 374 18.53 19.98 -20.36
CA HIS A 374 19.84 19.46 -19.95
C HIS A 374 19.73 18.24 -19.01
N PHE A 375 18.76 18.24 -18.08
CA PHE A 375 18.51 17.11 -17.19
C PHE A 375 18.06 15.87 -17.97
N VAL A 376 17.07 16.00 -18.86
CA VAL A 376 16.52 14.88 -19.62
C VAL A 376 17.53 14.32 -20.64
N GLN A 377 18.47 15.14 -21.14
CA GLN A 377 19.54 14.70 -22.03
C GLN A 377 20.59 13.80 -21.34
N LYS A 378 20.76 13.89 -20.02
CA LYS A 378 21.75 13.09 -19.28
C LYS A 378 21.33 11.64 -19.03
N PHE A 379 20.09 11.27 -19.31
CA PHE A 379 19.62 9.90 -19.16
C PHE A 379 20.31 8.95 -20.14
N ASN A 380 20.52 7.71 -19.72
CA ASN A 380 21.19 6.71 -20.54
C ASN A 380 20.20 5.97 -21.47
N TYR A 381 19.83 6.61 -22.59
CA TYR A 381 18.92 6.03 -23.59
C TYR A 381 19.47 4.77 -24.28
N SER A 382 20.78 4.49 -24.20
CA SER A 382 21.35 3.24 -24.73
C SER A 382 20.83 1.99 -24.02
N LYS A 383 20.28 2.14 -22.81
CA LYS A 383 19.61 1.06 -22.06
C LYS A 383 18.18 0.74 -22.57
N GLY A 384 17.74 1.33 -23.68
CA GLY A 384 16.39 1.13 -24.20
C GLY A 384 15.32 1.95 -23.47
N LEU A 385 15.73 3.06 -22.85
CA LEU A 385 14.81 4.03 -22.27
C LEU A 385 14.16 4.86 -23.37
N ILE A 386 12.90 5.22 -23.16
CA ILE A 386 12.16 6.16 -23.98
C ILE A 386 11.68 7.31 -23.12
N LEU A 387 11.56 8.48 -23.73
CA LEU A 387 11.02 9.68 -23.12
C LEU A 387 9.63 9.94 -23.69
N ALA A 388 8.60 9.85 -22.86
CA ALA A 388 7.23 10.22 -23.22
C ALA A 388 6.85 11.52 -22.51
N ILE A 389 6.47 12.52 -23.29
CA ILE A 389 6.05 13.84 -22.82
C ILE A 389 4.57 14.01 -23.12
N PHE A 390 3.76 14.17 -22.08
CA PHE A 390 2.36 14.55 -22.20
C PHE A 390 2.19 16.02 -21.86
N CYS A 391 1.74 16.80 -22.84
CA CYS A 391 1.39 18.20 -22.62
C CYS A 391 -0.12 18.29 -22.34
N ARG A 392 -0.51 18.62 -21.11
CA ARG A 392 -1.94 18.67 -20.73
C ARG A 392 -2.71 19.72 -21.52
N LYS A 393 -2.07 20.86 -21.84
CA LYS A 393 -2.68 21.96 -22.60
C LYS A 393 -3.08 21.56 -24.03
N THR A 394 -2.22 20.85 -24.74
CA THR A 394 -2.48 20.41 -26.13
C THR A 394 -3.10 19.02 -26.21
N LYS A 395 -3.07 18.26 -25.09
CA LYS A 395 -3.51 16.86 -24.99
C LYS A 395 -2.77 15.94 -25.96
N ASN A 396 -1.52 16.28 -26.27
CA ASN A 396 -0.65 15.49 -27.13
C ASN A 396 0.36 14.70 -26.30
N ILE A 397 0.64 13.48 -26.74
CA ILE A 397 1.73 12.66 -26.24
C ILE A 397 2.83 12.64 -27.29
N ILE A 398 4.04 13.02 -26.90
CA ILE A 398 5.21 13.00 -27.77
C ILE A 398 6.18 11.95 -27.22
N ILE A 399 6.66 11.06 -28.08
CA ILE A 399 7.54 9.97 -27.68
C ILE A 399 8.89 10.12 -28.41
N TYR A 400 9.96 10.11 -27.63
CA TYR A 400 11.34 10.18 -28.08
C TYR A 400 12.07 8.89 -27.73
N GLU A 401 12.69 8.27 -28.74
CA GLU A 401 13.60 7.12 -28.57
C GLU A 401 15.08 7.55 -28.59
N ASN A 402 15.38 8.74 -29.13
CA ASN A 402 16.75 9.24 -29.32
C ASN A 402 16.96 10.58 -28.59
N PRO A 403 18.01 10.72 -27.74
CA PRO A 403 18.29 11.96 -27.02
C PRO A 403 18.58 13.17 -27.90
N ARG A 404 19.06 12.97 -29.14
CA ARG A 404 19.42 14.05 -30.05
C ARG A 404 18.21 14.79 -30.65
N GLU A 405 17.03 14.19 -30.56
CA GLU A 405 15.79 14.72 -31.14
C GLU A 405 14.87 15.35 -30.09
N ILE A 406 15.27 15.37 -28.81
CA ILE A 406 14.42 15.82 -27.71
C ILE A 406 14.13 17.33 -27.85
N VAL A 407 12.87 17.65 -28.12
CA VAL A 407 12.34 19.01 -28.11
C VAL A 407 11.19 19.07 -27.12
N ILE A 408 11.44 19.63 -25.93
CA ILE A 408 10.39 19.75 -24.92
C ILE A 408 9.45 20.89 -25.34
N PRO A 409 8.13 20.65 -25.49
CA PRO A 409 7.19 21.71 -25.84
C PRO A 409 7.24 22.83 -24.80
N PRO A 410 7.13 24.10 -25.21
CA PRO A 410 7.05 25.21 -24.29
C PRO A 410 5.69 25.22 -23.56
N SER A 411 5.52 24.35 -22.57
CA SER A 411 4.38 24.31 -21.67
C SER A 411 4.80 24.04 -20.21
N HIS A 412 4.10 24.65 -19.26
CA HIS A 412 4.29 24.46 -17.80
C HIS A 412 3.33 23.44 -17.19
N ASP A 413 2.51 22.77 -18.00
CA ASP A 413 1.63 21.68 -17.58
C ASP A 413 1.97 20.42 -18.37
N VAL A 414 3.09 19.82 -17.96
CA VAL A 414 3.75 18.73 -18.68
C VAL A 414 3.99 17.59 -17.71
N VAL A 415 3.69 16.38 -18.18
CA VAL A 415 4.05 15.14 -17.52
C VAL A 415 5.10 14.45 -18.36
N ILE A 416 6.25 14.18 -17.78
CA ILE A 416 7.38 13.52 -18.42
C ILE A 416 7.53 12.15 -17.79
N PHE A 417 7.59 11.13 -18.63
CA PHE A 417 7.90 9.77 -18.25
C PHE A 417 9.18 9.34 -18.96
N ILE A 418 10.09 8.76 -18.21
CA ILE A 418 11.28 8.09 -18.71
C ILE A 418 11.21 6.67 -18.19
N ALA A 419 11.22 5.69 -19.10
CA ALA A 419 11.08 4.29 -18.71
C ALA A 419 11.56 3.37 -19.84
N PRO A 420 11.72 2.06 -19.59
CA PRO A 420 12.01 1.10 -20.65
C PRO A 420 10.89 1.06 -21.69
N ILE A 421 11.24 0.88 -22.97
CA ILE A 421 10.29 0.78 -24.09
C ILE A 421 9.18 -0.25 -23.88
N LEU A 422 9.46 -1.32 -23.13
CA LEU A 422 8.48 -2.36 -22.78
C LEU A 422 7.32 -1.85 -21.91
N ARG A 423 7.49 -0.70 -21.22
CA ARG A 423 6.46 -0.08 -20.37
C ARG A 423 5.65 1.01 -21.07
N VAL A 424 5.89 1.26 -22.36
CA VAL A 424 5.18 2.31 -23.13
C VAL A 424 3.67 2.15 -23.03
N GLU A 425 3.14 0.94 -23.18
CA GLU A 425 1.69 0.69 -23.10
C GLU A 425 1.11 1.04 -21.74
N SER A 426 1.81 0.64 -20.66
CA SER A 426 1.39 0.99 -19.30
C SER A 426 1.42 2.51 -19.08
N ILE A 427 2.40 3.21 -19.64
CA ILE A 427 2.53 4.67 -19.53
C ILE A 427 1.40 5.36 -20.28
N ILE A 428 1.17 4.95 -21.53
CA ILE A 428 0.07 5.48 -22.34
C ILE A 428 -1.26 5.17 -21.65
N GLY A 429 -1.48 3.93 -21.20
CA GLY A 429 -2.69 3.52 -20.48
C GLY A 429 -2.94 4.33 -19.22
N SER A 430 -1.90 4.59 -18.41
CA SER A 430 -1.99 5.49 -17.25
C SER A 430 -2.35 6.91 -17.69
N LEU A 431 -1.66 7.47 -18.70
CA LEU A 431 -1.97 8.80 -19.25
C LEU A 431 -3.40 8.92 -19.77
N MET A 432 -3.93 7.88 -20.45
CA MET A 432 -5.30 7.86 -20.97
C MET A 432 -6.33 7.82 -19.83
N ARG A 433 -6.08 7.08 -18.74
CA ARG A 433 -6.99 7.05 -17.57
C ARG A 433 -7.13 8.42 -16.93
N TYR A 434 -6.05 9.20 -16.86
CA TYR A 434 -6.09 10.56 -16.33
C TYR A 434 -6.74 11.57 -17.31
N CYS A 435 -6.78 11.28 -18.61
CA CYS A 435 -7.37 12.15 -19.63
C CYS A 435 -7.87 11.35 -20.86
N PRO A 436 -9.19 11.05 -20.98
CA PRO A 436 -9.74 10.22 -22.07
C PRO A 436 -9.80 10.92 -23.46
N ARG A 437 -9.31 12.16 -23.59
CA ARG A 437 -9.34 12.96 -24.83
C ARG A 437 -7.93 13.29 -25.33
N ILE A 438 -7.11 12.26 -25.57
CA ILE A 438 -5.80 12.44 -26.22
C ILE A 438 -6.04 12.80 -27.69
N MET A 439 -5.40 13.86 -28.16
CA MET A 439 -5.58 14.41 -29.51
C MET A 439 -4.65 13.75 -30.54
N SER A 440 -3.42 13.40 -30.15
CA SER A 440 -2.46 12.70 -31.01
C SER A 440 -1.31 12.08 -30.21
N ILE A 441 -0.77 10.96 -30.73
CA ILE A 441 0.52 10.37 -30.30
C ILE A 441 1.51 10.59 -31.44
N ILE A 442 2.58 11.34 -31.19
CA ILE A 442 3.55 11.73 -32.21
C ILE A 442 4.89 11.04 -31.88
N PRO A 443 5.25 9.95 -32.57
CA PRO A 443 6.59 9.38 -32.49
C PRO A 443 7.58 10.24 -33.32
N CYS A 444 8.67 10.68 -32.72
CA CYS A 444 9.76 11.34 -33.45
C CYS A 444 10.66 10.28 -34.13
N THR A 445 10.42 10.09 -35.44
CA THR A 445 11.17 9.36 -36.50
C THR A 445 11.53 7.87 -36.27
N ASN A 446 11.52 7.07 -37.36
CA ASN A 446 11.86 5.62 -37.49
C ASN A 446 11.73 4.75 -36.21
N SER A 447 10.59 4.91 -35.56
CA SER A 447 10.35 4.48 -34.19
C SER A 447 10.09 2.97 -34.10
N LYS A 448 10.81 2.24 -33.23
CA LYS A 448 10.45 0.86 -32.87
C LYS A 448 9.12 0.81 -32.10
N VAL A 449 8.75 1.90 -31.42
CA VAL A 449 7.45 2.07 -30.76
C VAL A 449 6.30 2.01 -31.78
N LEU A 450 6.47 2.43 -33.04
CA LEU A 450 5.45 2.22 -34.08
C LEU A 450 5.18 0.73 -34.38
N GLN A 451 6.18 -0.15 -34.28
CA GLN A 451 5.97 -1.61 -34.44
C GLN A 451 5.20 -2.21 -33.25
N VAL A 452 5.44 -1.71 -32.04
CA VAL A 452 4.72 -2.14 -30.83
C VAL A 452 3.29 -1.60 -30.83
N ILE A 453 3.08 -0.30 -31.11
CA ILE A 453 1.76 0.34 -31.11
C ILE A 453 0.89 -0.14 -32.29
N SER A 454 1.48 -0.44 -33.45
CA SER A 454 0.74 -0.98 -34.61
C SER A 454 0.22 -2.41 -34.40
N CYS A 455 0.83 -3.20 -33.49
CA CYS A 455 0.26 -4.49 -33.08
C CYS A 455 -0.97 -4.36 -32.18
N PHE A 456 -1.20 -3.21 -31.55
CA PHE A 456 -2.18 -3.08 -30.46
C PHE A 456 -3.31 -2.08 -30.71
N THR A 457 -3.29 -1.26 -31.77
CA THR A 457 -4.40 -0.34 -32.04
C THR A 457 -5.24 -0.79 -33.22
N TRP A 458 -6.42 -1.35 -32.90
CA TRP A 458 -7.73 -1.09 -33.52
C TRP A 458 -8.89 -1.92 -32.91
N LYS A 459 -8.66 -2.80 -31.93
CA LYS A 459 -9.73 -3.71 -31.41
C LYS A 459 -10.37 -3.38 -30.06
N SER A 460 -9.99 -2.30 -29.38
CA SER A 460 -10.59 -1.94 -28.07
C SER A 460 -11.12 -0.51 -27.98
N PHE A 461 -11.49 0.08 -29.12
CA PHE A 461 -12.08 1.41 -29.20
C PHE A 461 -13.49 1.36 -29.80
N GLN A 462 -14.44 0.84 -29.02
CA GLN A 462 -15.87 1.18 -29.06
C GLN A 462 -16.41 1.22 -27.64
#